data_AF-A0A9D8J261-F1
#
_entry.id   AF-A0A9D8J261-F1
#
_cell.length_a   1.000
_cell.length_b   1.000
_cell.length_c   1.000
_cell.angle_alpha   90.00
_cell.angle_beta   90.00
_cell.angle_gamma   90.00
#
_symmetry.space_group_name_H-M   'P 1'
#
loop_
_entity.id
_entity.type
_entity.pdbx_description
1 polymer ?
#
loop_
_entity_poly.entity_id
_entity_poly.type
_entity_poly.pdbx_seq_one_letter_code
_entity_poly.pdbx_strand_id
1 'polypeptide(L)'
;MDITPIIGPLNDAQREAVTSAEASSLVLAGAGSGKTRVLVHRIAWLIRAEEIPPHGLLAVTFTNKAAMEMRGRVEQLLGISARDLWMGTFHGLAHRLLRRHARDAGLPEAFQIIDSDDQHRLIR
;
A
#
# COMPACT_ATOMS: atom_id res chain seq x y z
N MET A 1 -21.67 4.89 9.38
CA MET A 1 -21.39 4.36 8.02
C MET A 1 -21.48 2.85 8.07
N ASP A 2 -21.98 2.19 7.01
CA ASP A 2 -22.11 0.74 6.99
C ASP A 2 -20.74 0.06 6.78
N ILE A 3 -20.27 -0.66 7.80
CA ILE A 3 -19.02 -1.44 7.78
C ILE A 3 -19.24 -2.89 7.33
N THR A 4 -20.48 -3.31 7.14
CA THR A 4 -20.85 -4.69 6.76
C THR A 4 -20.12 -5.18 5.52
N PRO A 5 -19.92 -4.38 4.44
CA PRO A 5 -19.17 -4.82 3.28
C PRO A 5 -17.69 -5.14 3.58
N ILE A 6 -17.12 -4.51 4.62
CA ILE A 6 -15.73 -4.68 5.02
C ILE A 6 -15.56 -5.95 5.86
N ILE A 7 -16.40 -6.19 6.86
CA ILE A 7 -16.18 -7.31 7.78
C ILE A 7 -17.04 -8.54 7.46
N GLY A 8 -18.22 -8.37 6.89
CA GLY A 8 -19.18 -9.45 6.62
C GLY A 8 -18.58 -10.62 5.83
N PRO A 9 -17.81 -10.37 4.75
CA PRO A 9 -17.24 -11.45 3.93
C PRO A 9 -16.04 -12.21 4.55
N LEU A 10 -15.56 -11.84 5.73
CA LEU A 10 -14.34 -12.37 6.36
C LEU A 10 -14.66 -13.51 7.34
N ASN A 11 -13.78 -14.51 7.40
CA ASN A 11 -13.79 -15.49 8.49
C ASN A 11 -13.26 -14.87 9.80
N ASP A 12 -13.35 -15.61 10.91
CA ASP A 12 -13.05 -15.06 12.25
C ASP A 12 -11.61 -14.56 12.38
N ALA A 13 -10.62 -15.35 11.95
CA ALA A 13 -9.21 -14.95 12.00
C ALA A 13 -8.89 -13.73 11.10
N GLN A 14 -9.52 -13.65 9.92
CA GLN A 14 -9.37 -12.50 9.03
C GLN A 14 -10.04 -11.26 9.62
N ARG A 15 -11.21 -11.41 10.25
CA ARG A 15 -11.93 -10.33 10.92
C ARG A 15 -11.10 -9.78 12.07
N GLU A 16 -10.57 -10.65 12.92
CA GLU A 16 -9.67 -10.29 14.02
C GLU A 16 -8.46 -9.49 13.51
N ALA A 17 -7.79 -9.97 12.47
CA ALA A 17 -6.65 -9.27 11.87
C ALA A 17 -7.03 -7.89 11.26
N VAL A 18 -8.24 -7.79 10.69
CA VAL A 18 -8.75 -6.53 10.09
C VAL A 18 -9.19 -5.52 11.14
N THR A 19 -9.76 -5.96 12.26
CA THR A 19 -10.33 -5.08 13.29
C THR A 19 -9.42 -4.90 14.51
N SER A 20 -8.20 -5.45 14.50
CA SER A 20 -7.25 -5.33 15.60
C SER A 20 -6.97 -3.86 15.97
N ALA A 21 -6.96 -3.55 17.27
CA ALA A 21 -6.57 -2.23 17.79
C ALA A 21 -5.06 -2.12 18.03
N GLU A 22 -4.30 -3.18 17.79
CA GLU A 22 -2.86 -3.21 18.03
C GLU A 22 -2.11 -2.22 17.13
N ALA A 23 -1.17 -1.48 17.72
CA ALA A 23 -0.33 -0.55 16.98
C ALA A 23 0.64 -1.27 16.02
N SER A 24 0.98 -2.52 16.30
CA SER A 24 1.85 -3.35 15.47
C SER A 24 1.34 -4.78 15.45
N SER A 25 1.21 -5.35 14.25
CA SER A 25 0.65 -6.69 14.06
C SER A 25 1.40 -7.45 12.97
N LEU A 26 1.52 -8.76 13.14
CA LEU A 26 2.10 -9.69 12.18
C LEU A 26 1.07 -10.76 11.82
N VAL A 27 0.66 -10.79 10.56
CA VAL A 27 -0.29 -11.79 10.03
C VAL A 27 0.47 -12.86 9.25
N LEU A 28 0.66 -14.04 9.87
CA LEU A 28 1.28 -15.21 9.24
C LEU A 28 0.19 -16.18 8.76
N ALA A 29 0.21 -16.51 7.48
CA ALA A 29 -0.74 -17.46 6.91
C ALA A 29 -0.20 -18.14 5.65
N GLY A 30 -0.67 -19.37 5.40
CA GLY A 30 -0.29 -20.18 4.23
C GLY A 30 -0.68 -19.55 2.89
N ALA A 31 -0.24 -20.14 1.78
CA ALA A 31 -0.71 -19.75 0.45
C ALA A 31 -2.24 -19.90 0.35
N GLY A 32 -2.91 -19.04 -0.41
CA GLY A 32 -4.37 -19.10 -0.60
C GLY A 32 -5.25 -18.65 0.59
N SER A 33 -4.67 -18.39 1.77
CA SER A 33 -5.39 -17.99 2.99
C SER A 33 -6.04 -16.59 2.98
N GLY A 34 -5.84 -15.81 1.90
CA GLY A 34 -6.41 -14.46 1.78
C GLY A 34 -5.60 -13.34 2.44
N LYS A 35 -4.27 -13.47 2.62
CA LYS A 35 -3.41 -12.39 3.17
C LYS A 35 -3.63 -11.02 2.50
N THR A 36 -3.66 -10.98 1.17
CA THR A 36 -3.91 -9.73 0.43
C THR A 36 -5.32 -9.21 0.68
N ARG A 37 -6.30 -10.10 0.86
CA ARG A 37 -7.67 -9.73 1.22
C ARG A 37 -7.69 -9.07 2.61
N VAL A 38 -7.01 -9.65 3.59
CA VAL A 38 -6.86 -9.04 4.92
C VAL A 38 -6.26 -7.64 4.82
N LEU A 39 -5.19 -7.44 4.05
CA LEU A 39 -4.59 -6.09 3.86
C LEU A 39 -5.57 -5.08 3.25
N VAL A 40 -6.29 -5.45 2.19
CA VAL A 40 -7.28 -4.57 1.54
C VAL A 40 -8.39 -4.19 2.52
N HIS A 41 -8.93 -5.17 3.22
CA HIS A 41 -10.00 -4.95 4.17
C HIS A 41 -9.53 -4.17 5.41
N ARG A 42 -8.28 -4.35 5.85
CA ARG A 42 -7.67 -3.53 6.91
C ARG A 42 -7.54 -2.07 6.50
N ILE A 43 -7.07 -1.78 5.29
CA ILE A 43 -7.01 -0.40 4.77
C ILE A 43 -8.41 0.22 4.76
N ALA A 44 -9.42 -0.52 4.29
CA ALA A 44 -10.79 -0.04 4.27
C ALA A 44 -11.36 0.18 5.68
N TRP A 45 -11.05 -0.72 6.63
CA TRP A 45 -11.42 -0.57 8.04
C TRP A 45 -10.84 0.70 8.65
N LEU A 46 -9.52 0.92 8.48
CA LEU A 46 -8.85 2.11 8.97
C LEU A 46 -9.48 3.40 8.42
N ILE A 47 -9.91 3.40 7.16
CA ILE A 47 -10.53 4.59 6.54
C ILE A 47 -11.97 4.78 7.01
N ARG A 48 -12.78 3.72 7.07
CA ARG A 48 -14.24 3.82 7.27
C ARG A 48 -14.69 3.70 8.71
N ALA A 49 -14.03 2.86 9.50
CA ALA A 49 -14.39 2.58 10.88
C ALA A 49 -13.55 3.43 11.86
N GLU A 50 -12.25 3.57 11.59
CA GLU A 50 -11.32 4.35 12.42
C GLU A 50 -11.17 5.80 11.92
N GLU A 51 -11.85 6.15 10.82
CA GLU A 51 -11.86 7.50 10.23
C GLU A 51 -10.46 8.07 9.90
N ILE A 52 -9.48 7.19 9.66
CA ILE A 52 -8.12 7.60 9.29
C ILE A 52 -8.14 8.17 7.87
N PRO A 53 -7.63 9.39 7.64
CA PRO A 53 -7.58 9.97 6.32
C PRO A 53 -6.68 9.13 5.40
N PRO A 54 -7.06 8.85 4.13
CA PRO A 54 -6.27 8.02 3.22
C PRO A 54 -4.82 8.47 3.04
N HIS A 55 -4.53 9.78 3.10
CA HIS A 55 -3.18 10.32 2.98
C HIS A 55 -2.27 9.99 4.18
N GLY A 56 -2.84 9.56 5.31
CA GLY A 56 -2.12 9.10 6.50
C GLY A 56 -1.73 7.62 6.46
N LEU A 57 -2.09 6.89 5.39
CA LEU A 57 -1.85 5.46 5.26
C LEU A 57 -0.80 5.15 4.17
N LEU A 58 0.11 4.23 4.50
CA LEU A 58 1.17 3.71 3.62
C LEU A 58 0.99 2.20 3.43
N ALA A 59 0.87 1.75 2.18
CA ALA A 59 0.80 0.34 1.79
C ALA A 59 1.90 0.02 0.77
N VAL A 60 2.87 -0.79 1.17
CA VAL A 60 4.03 -1.14 0.34
C VAL A 60 4.03 -2.62 -0.04
N THR A 61 4.43 -2.93 -1.28
CA THR A 61 4.64 -4.30 -1.76
C THR A 61 5.86 -4.38 -2.69
N PHE A 62 6.18 -5.56 -3.20
CA PHE A 62 7.37 -5.77 -4.03
C PHE A 62 7.12 -5.53 -5.52
N THR A 63 5.92 -5.83 -6.03
CA THR A 63 5.64 -5.76 -7.47
C THR A 63 4.60 -4.70 -7.81
N ASN A 64 4.75 -4.07 -8.98
CA ASN A 64 3.77 -3.11 -9.48
C ASN A 64 2.39 -3.76 -9.68
N LYS A 65 2.36 -5.02 -10.13
CA LYS A 65 1.12 -5.79 -10.28
C LYS A 65 0.36 -5.92 -8.96
N ALA A 66 1.05 -6.31 -7.88
CA ALA A 66 0.42 -6.43 -6.57
C ALA A 66 -0.09 -5.07 -6.05
N ALA A 67 0.66 -3.99 -6.26
CA ALA A 67 0.24 -2.65 -5.87
C ALA A 67 -1.01 -2.20 -6.63
N MET A 68 -1.06 -2.41 -7.95
CA MET A 68 -2.22 -2.06 -8.78
C MET A 68 -3.45 -2.90 -8.41
N GLU A 69 -3.28 -4.20 -8.21
CA GLU A 69 -4.38 -5.09 -7.80
C GLU A 69 -4.95 -4.69 -6.43
N MET A 70 -4.06 -4.40 -5.47
CA MET A 70 -4.48 -3.95 -4.14
C MET A 70 -5.23 -2.62 -4.20
N ARG A 71 -4.74 -1.67 -5.02
CA ARG A 71 -5.38 -0.37 -5.26
C ARG A 71 -6.79 -0.54 -5.79
N GLY A 72 -6.96 -1.30 -6.87
CA GLY A 72 -8.27 -1.53 -7.48
C GLY A 72 -9.25 -2.17 -6.50
N ARG A 73 -8.80 -3.10 -5.65
CA ARG A 73 -9.64 -3.73 -4.62
C ARG A 73 -10.05 -2.74 -3.51
N VAL A 74 -9.15 -1.86 -3.08
CA VAL A 74 -9.47 -0.82 -2.08
C VAL A 74 -10.49 0.17 -2.67
N GLU A 75 -10.28 0.62 -3.91
CA GLU A 75 -11.21 1.52 -4.60
C GLU A 75 -12.59 0.89 -4.78
N GLN A 76 -12.65 -0.38 -5.19
CA GLN A 76 -13.90 -1.12 -5.31
C GLN A 76 -14.62 -1.27 -3.96
N LEU A 77 -13.90 -1.59 -2.89
CA LEU A 77 -14.47 -1.81 -1.56
C LEU A 77 -14.98 -0.52 -0.94
N LEU A 78 -14.29 0.60 -1.17
CA LEU A 78 -14.63 1.89 -0.58
C LEU A 78 -15.56 2.74 -1.46
N GLY A 79 -15.65 2.48 -2.76
CA GLY A 79 -16.38 3.32 -3.71
C GLY A 79 -15.79 4.72 -3.88
N ILE A 80 -14.50 4.90 -3.56
CA ILE A 80 -13.76 6.17 -3.68
C ILE A 80 -12.43 5.94 -4.37
N SER A 81 -11.82 7.01 -4.90
CA SER A 81 -10.47 6.91 -5.44
C SER A 81 -9.45 6.74 -4.32
N ALA A 82 -8.48 5.85 -4.51
CA ALA A 82 -7.37 5.63 -3.59
C ALA A 82 -6.14 6.47 -3.97
N ARG A 83 -6.30 7.52 -4.79
CA ARG A 83 -5.17 8.38 -5.25
C ARG A 83 -4.37 8.98 -4.11
N ASP A 84 -5.03 9.39 -3.04
CA ASP A 84 -4.38 10.02 -1.89
C ASP A 84 -3.65 9.02 -0.99
N LEU A 85 -3.92 7.71 -1.16
CA LEU A 85 -3.23 6.65 -0.45
C LEU A 85 -1.81 6.47 -0.98
N TRP A 86 -0.84 6.43 -0.07
CA TRP A 86 0.53 6.05 -0.41
C TRP A 86 0.59 4.53 -0.62
N MET A 87 0.24 4.08 -1.81
CA MET A 87 0.27 2.66 -2.17
C MET A 87 1.14 2.42 -3.40
N GLY A 88 2.14 1.55 -3.27
CA GLY A 88 3.10 1.29 -4.34
C GLY A 88 4.15 0.24 -3.98
N THR A 89 5.21 0.20 -4.78
CA THR A 89 6.39 -0.60 -4.48
C THR A 89 7.38 0.18 -3.62
N PHE A 90 8.34 -0.52 -2.99
CA PHE A 90 9.45 0.13 -2.30
C PHE A 90 10.14 1.18 -3.19
N HIS A 91 10.54 0.79 -4.41
CA HIS A 91 11.15 1.69 -5.37
C HIS A 91 10.23 2.85 -5.78
N GLY A 92 8.96 2.58 -6.07
CA GLY A 92 8.02 3.62 -6.49
C GLY A 92 7.75 4.66 -5.40
N LEU A 93 7.59 4.22 -4.15
CA LEU A 93 7.35 5.10 -3.00
C LEU A 93 8.62 5.89 -2.63
N ALA A 94 9.79 5.24 -2.63
CA ALA A 94 11.07 5.90 -2.42
C ALA A 94 11.34 6.95 -3.51
N HIS A 95 11.11 6.61 -4.78
CA HIS A 95 11.25 7.56 -5.90
C HIS A 95 10.30 8.76 -5.74
N ARG A 96 9.03 8.54 -5.37
CA ARG A 96 8.08 9.63 -5.08
C ARG A 96 8.57 10.53 -3.94
N LEU A 97 9.12 9.95 -2.88
CA LEU A 97 9.67 10.69 -1.74
C LEU A 97 10.88 11.54 -2.17
N LEU A 98 11.84 10.93 -2.88
CA LEU A 98 13.04 11.62 -3.38
C LEU A 98 12.69 12.74 -4.36
N ARG A 99 11.68 12.56 -5.22
CA ARG A 99 11.21 13.64 -6.10
C ARG A 99 10.65 14.82 -5.34
N ARG A 100 9.87 14.56 -4.28
CA ARG A 100 9.27 15.62 -3.44
C ARG A 100 10.32 16.37 -2.62
N HIS A 101 11.40 15.69 -2.24
CA HIS A 101 12.45 16.20 -1.35
C HIS A 101 13.83 16.20 -2.01
N ALA A 102 13.89 16.45 -3.33
CA ALA A 102 15.14 16.32 -4.09
C ALA A 102 16.25 17.22 -3.53
N ARG A 103 15.90 18.45 -3.15
CA ARG A 103 16.83 19.43 -2.55
C ARG A 103 17.38 18.93 -1.21
N ASP A 104 16.50 18.43 -0.33
CA ASP A 104 16.89 17.89 0.98
C ASP A 104 17.78 16.65 0.84
N ALA A 105 17.55 15.86 -0.22
CA ALA A 105 18.35 14.68 -0.55
C ALA A 105 19.67 15.00 -1.27
N GLY A 106 19.97 16.28 -1.55
CA GLY A 106 21.15 16.68 -2.34
C GLY A 106 21.11 16.23 -3.80
N LEU A 107 19.91 16.00 -4.36
CA LEU A 107 19.69 15.53 -5.72
C LEU A 107 19.23 16.65 -6.65
N PRO A 108 19.58 16.61 -7.95
CA PRO A 108 18.94 17.46 -8.96
C PRO A 108 17.43 17.21 -9.00
N GLU A 109 16.61 18.25 -9.19
CA GLU A 109 15.14 18.10 -9.24
C GLU A 109 14.71 17.10 -10.34
N ALA A 110 15.41 17.12 -11.47
CA ALA A 110 15.23 16.22 -12.59
C ALA A 110 16.25 15.07 -12.63
N PHE A 111 16.65 14.51 -11.46
CA PHE A 111 17.56 13.34 -11.42
C PHE A 111 17.04 12.19 -12.29
N GLN A 112 17.93 11.41 -12.91
CA GLN A 112 17.55 10.26 -13.73
C GLN A 112 17.68 8.97 -12.92
N ILE A 113 16.81 8.01 -13.20
CA ILE A 113 16.97 6.65 -12.71
C ILE A 113 17.83 5.92 -13.73
N ILE A 114 18.97 5.42 -13.28
CA ILE A 114 19.87 4.59 -14.08
C ILE A 114 19.35 3.15 -14.00
N ASP A 115 18.99 2.58 -15.15
CA ASP A 115 18.64 1.16 -15.22
C ASP A 115 19.90 0.27 -15.27
N SER A 116 19.69 -1.04 -15.27
CA SER A 116 20.81 -2.00 -15.27
C SER A 116 21.72 -1.87 -16.49
N ASP A 117 21.17 -1.50 -17.66
CA ASP A 117 21.93 -1.37 -18.91
C ASP A 117 22.74 -0.08 -18.90
N ASP A 118 22.15 1.03 -18.46
CA ASP A 118 22.85 2.30 -18.23
C ASP A 118 23.99 2.15 -17.23
N GLN A 119 23.74 1.44 -16.12
CA GLN A 119 24.76 1.19 -15.10
C GLN A 119 25.95 0.42 -15.69
N HIS A 120 25.68 -0.61 -16.50
CA HIS A 120 26.73 -1.42 -17.11
C HIS A 120 27.50 -0.65 -18.20
N ARG A 121 26.83 0.26 -18.93
CA ARG A 121 27.48 1.18 -19.87
C ARG A 121 28.38 2.20 -19.17
N LEU A 122 28.03 2.65 -17.97
CA LEU A 122 28.80 3.66 -17.23
C LEU A 122 30.13 3.13 -16.68
N ILE A 123 30.19 1.84 -16.36
CA ILE A 123 31.38 1.20 -15.76
C ILE A 123 32.41 0.78 -16.83
N ARG A 124 31.98 0.61 -18.09
CA ARG A 124 32.83 0.23 -19.22
C ARG A 124 33.37 1.46 -19.94
#